data_AF-A0A382IX91-F1
#
_entry.id   AF-A0A382IX91-F1
#
_cell.length_a   1.000
_cell.length_b   1.000
_cell.length_c   1.000
_cell.angle_alpha   90.00
_cell.angle_beta   90.00
_cell.angle_gamma   90.00
#
_symmetry.space_group_name_H-M   'P 1'
#
loop_
_entity.id
_entity.type
_entity.pdbx_description
1 polymer ?
#
loop_
_entity_poly.entity_id
_entity_poly.type
_entity_poly.pdbx_seq_one_letter_code
_entity_poly.pdbx_strand_id
1 'polypeptide(L)'
;MELGDDLLVVANVGDDFEHLGLSISPDLDTVTYTLSGLNDQEKGWGRADEGWRFMDSLGRFGGEDWFNLGDRDLALHILRTQALQSGDSLSDFTHRITNQLGITTRVVPMSDDTVRTIVHTEQGDLAFQNYFVRDKCEPAVEGFEFLGLETARPQTDFMEGLTNSALQAVIITPSNPFVSIDPILKLSGVSEALRAATAPVIAVSPIVAGMAIKGPAAKMMAELGMPNTALSVAEHYGDLLDGFVLDTNDRIQK
;
A
#
# COMPACT_ATOMS: atom_id res chain seq x y z
N MET A 1 13.12 15.58 1.65
CA MET A 1 12.70 15.01 0.35
C MET A 1 12.39 16.19 -0.55
N GLU A 2 13.18 16.42 -1.60
CA GLU A 2 13.26 17.72 -2.31
C GLU A 2 12.14 17.96 -3.35
N LEU A 3 11.31 16.96 -3.66
CA LEU A 3 10.29 17.08 -4.70
C LEU A 3 9.06 17.89 -4.25
N GLY A 4 8.77 17.97 -2.95
CA GLY A 4 7.65 18.75 -2.42
C GLY A 4 6.35 18.54 -3.22
N ASP A 5 5.80 19.63 -3.73
CA ASP A 5 4.53 19.69 -4.48
C ASP A 5 4.62 19.12 -5.90
N ASP A 6 5.84 18.86 -6.41
CA ASP A 6 6.06 18.25 -7.72
C ASP A 6 5.86 16.72 -7.69
N LEU A 7 5.60 16.14 -6.52
CA LEU A 7 5.34 14.71 -6.33
C LEU A 7 3.89 14.47 -5.87
N LEU A 8 3.20 13.60 -6.62
CA LEU A 8 1.95 12.97 -6.21
C LEU A 8 2.24 11.52 -5.79
N VAL A 9 1.86 11.16 -4.57
CA VAL A 9 1.90 9.79 -4.06
C VAL A 9 0.48 9.24 -4.00
N VAL A 10 0.27 8.12 -4.67
CA VAL A 10 -0.99 7.37 -4.65
C VAL A 10 -0.78 6.13 -3.79
N ALA A 11 -1.48 6.05 -2.67
CA ALA A 11 -1.38 4.93 -1.73
C ALA A 11 -2.48 3.90 -1.96
N ASN A 12 -2.12 2.63 -1.86
CA ASN A 12 -3.08 1.53 -1.86
C ASN A 12 -4.01 1.64 -0.62
N VAL A 13 -5.28 1.29 -0.81
CA VAL A 13 -6.27 1.19 0.28
C VAL A 13 -6.84 -0.23 0.44
N GLY A 14 -6.36 -1.19 -0.35
CA GLY A 14 -6.77 -2.60 -0.24
C GLY A 14 -6.41 -3.21 1.11
N ASP A 15 -5.41 -2.65 1.79
CA ASP A 15 -4.93 -3.09 3.10
C ASP A 15 -5.63 -2.37 4.26
N ASP A 16 -6.48 -1.38 3.95
CA ASP A 16 -7.29 -0.68 4.95
C ASP A 16 -8.29 -1.65 5.57
N PHE A 17 -8.58 -1.45 6.86
CA PHE A 17 -9.50 -2.32 7.60
C PHE A 17 -9.97 -1.64 8.89
N GLU A 18 -10.97 -2.24 9.52
CA GLU A 18 -11.46 -1.86 10.82
C GLU A 18 -10.90 -2.78 11.91
N HIS A 19 -10.34 -2.19 12.97
CA HIS A 19 -9.88 -2.93 14.16
C HIS A 19 -10.23 -2.17 15.42
N LEU A 20 -10.80 -2.85 16.41
CA LEU A 20 -11.28 -2.23 17.67
C LEU A 20 -12.25 -1.05 17.43
N GLY A 21 -13.00 -1.09 16.32
CA GLY A 21 -13.90 -0.02 15.90
C GLY A 21 -13.21 1.20 15.29
N LEU A 22 -11.91 1.12 15.01
CA LEU A 22 -11.11 2.18 14.40
C LEU A 22 -10.81 1.87 12.94
N SER A 23 -10.87 2.89 12.09
CA SER A 23 -10.42 2.84 10.70
C SER A 23 -8.90 2.97 10.62
N ILE A 24 -8.26 1.97 10.03
CA ILE A 24 -6.80 1.88 9.87
C ILE A 24 -6.48 1.86 8.37
N SER A 25 -5.48 2.66 7.98
CA SER A 25 -5.03 2.78 6.60
C SER A 25 -3.51 2.62 6.52
N PRO A 26 -2.98 1.38 6.57
CA PRO A 26 -1.56 1.12 6.83
C PRO A 26 -0.60 1.77 5.83
N ASP A 27 -0.94 1.75 4.54
CA ASP A 27 -0.09 2.30 3.48
C ASP A 27 -0.08 3.84 3.51
N LEU A 28 -1.25 4.47 3.69
CA LEU A 28 -1.35 5.92 3.90
C LEU A 28 -0.60 6.36 5.16
N ASP A 29 -0.72 5.61 6.24
CA ASP A 29 -0.05 5.90 7.52
C ASP A 29 1.47 5.78 7.37
N THR A 30 1.94 4.74 6.70
CA THR A 30 3.37 4.54 6.42
C THR A 30 3.95 5.66 5.55
N VAL A 31 3.25 6.07 4.48
CA VAL A 31 3.65 7.19 3.63
C VAL A 31 3.70 8.48 4.45
N THR A 32 2.65 8.75 5.23
CA THR A 32 2.55 9.94 6.08
C THR A 32 3.70 10.01 7.10
N TYR A 33 3.99 8.91 7.80
CA TYR A 33 5.08 8.85 8.78
C TYR A 33 6.45 8.96 8.13
N THR A 34 6.64 8.38 6.96
CA THR A 34 7.91 8.48 6.23
C THR A 34 8.17 9.92 5.78
N LEU A 35 7.17 10.58 5.18
CA LEU A 35 7.32 11.95 4.67
C LEU A 35 7.44 13.00 5.78
N SER A 36 6.83 12.76 6.95
CA SER A 36 6.97 13.63 8.13
C SER A 36 8.22 13.34 8.97
N GLY A 37 8.98 12.28 8.67
CA GLY A 37 10.13 11.86 9.46
C GLY A 37 9.76 11.27 10.83
N LEU A 38 8.52 10.80 10.98
CA LEU A 38 7.99 10.19 12.20
C LEU A 38 8.09 8.65 12.19
N ASN A 39 8.49 8.03 11.09
CA ASN A 39 8.55 6.58 10.95
C ASN A 39 9.62 5.94 11.86
N ASP A 40 9.32 4.74 12.38
CA ASP A 40 10.31 3.92 13.07
C ASP A 40 11.22 3.25 12.04
N GLN A 41 12.43 3.80 11.87
CA GLN A 41 13.41 3.30 10.91
C GLN A 41 14.04 1.97 11.34
N GLU A 42 14.07 1.65 12.63
CA GLU A 42 14.67 0.42 13.15
C GLU A 42 13.74 -0.76 12.93
N LYS A 43 12.45 -0.60 13.24
CA LYS A 43 11.43 -1.64 12.98
C LYS A 43 11.04 -1.71 11.51
N GLY A 44 11.16 -0.58 10.79
CA GLY A 44 10.79 -0.46 9.39
C GLY A 44 9.28 -0.34 9.13
N TRP A 45 8.48 -0.20 10.19
CA TRP A 45 7.02 0.02 10.16
C TRP A 45 6.57 0.78 11.40
N GLY A 46 5.42 1.46 11.31
CA GLY A 46 4.85 2.23 12.41
C GLY A 46 5.64 3.50 12.74
N ARG A 47 5.28 4.11 13.87
CA ARG A 47 5.81 5.40 14.31
C ARG A 47 6.94 5.23 15.34
N ALA A 48 7.96 6.08 15.24
CA ALA A 48 9.04 6.14 16.22
C ALA A 48 8.53 6.65 17.58
N ASP A 49 9.26 6.27 18.64
CA ASP A 49 8.98 6.64 20.02
C ASP A 49 7.55 6.30 20.47
N GLU A 50 7.08 5.11 20.08
CA GLU A 50 5.75 4.62 20.45
C GLU A 50 5.68 4.06 21.88
N GLY A 51 4.53 4.30 22.50
CA GLY A 51 4.11 3.59 23.70
C GLY A 51 3.20 2.41 23.33
N TRP A 52 3.14 1.41 24.20
CA TRP A 52 2.35 0.18 24.00
C TRP A 52 1.42 -0.12 25.17
N ARG A 53 1.08 0.89 25.97
CA ARG A 53 0.33 0.69 27.21
C ARG A 53 -1.12 0.31 26.93
N PHE A 54 -1.69 0.87 25.87
CA PHE A 54 -3.03 0.51 25.44
C PHE A 54 -3.11 -0.97 25.08
N MET A 55 -2.24 -1.44 24.18
CA MET A 55 -2.24 -2.84 23.74
C MET A 55 -1.91 -3.83 24.86
N ASP A 56 -0.95 -3.51 25.75
CA ASP A 56 -0.65 -4.35 26.93
C ASP A 56 -1.89 -4.49 27.84
N SER A 57 -2.63 -3.39 28.06
CA SER A 57 -3.84 -3.44 28.87
C SER A 57 -4.97 -4.20 28.17
N LEU A 58 -5.11 -4.00 26.86
CA LEU A 58 -6.13 -4.66 26.04
C LEU A 58 -5.96 -6.18 26.06
N GLY A 59 -4.74 -6.68 25.84
CA GLY A 59 -4.43 -8.11 25.90
C GLY A 59 -4.72 -8.71 27.28
N ARG A 60 -4.40 -8.00 28.37
CA ARG A 60 -4.73 -8.43 29.75
C ARG A 60 -6.23 -8.55 30.02
N PHE A 61 -7.07 -7.83 29.27
CA PHE A 61 -8.51 -7.92 29.35
C PHE A 61 -9.11 -8.95 28.36
N GLY A 62 -8.26 -9.65 27.59
CA GLY A 62 -8.70 -10.62 26.59
C GLY A 62 -9.27 -9.99 25.32
N GLY A 63 -8.92 -8.73 25.03
CA GLY A 63 -9.22 -8.09 23.76
C GLY A 63 -8.33 -8.59 22.62
N GLU A 64 -8.62 -8.13 21.40
CA GLU A 64 -7.82 -8.49 20.23
C GLU A 64 -6.46 -7.75 20.24
N ASP A 65 -5.37 -8.48 20.46
CA ASP A 65 -4.00 -7.94 20.54
C ASP A 65 -3.09 -8.42 19.39
N TRP A 66 -3.67 -9.05 18.36
CA TRP A 66 -2.94 -9.58 17.22
C TRP A 66 -2.45 -8.49 16.26
N PHE A 67 -3.06 -7.30 16.27
CA PHE A 67 -2.60 -6.12 15.54
C PHE A 67 -2.21 -5.00 16.50
N ASN A 68 -0.94 -4.60 16.46
CA ASN A 68 -0.38 -3.67 17.43
C ASN A 68 -0.67 -2.22 17.05
N LEU A 69 -1.43 -1.50 17.89
CA LEU A 69 -1.66 -0.06 17.78
C LEU A 69 -0.83 0.71 18.80
N GLY A 70 0.05 1.58 18.31
CA GLY A 70 0.85 2.44 19.17
C GLY A 70 0.00 3.50 19.89
N ASP A 71 0.41 3.91 21.08
CA ASP A 71 -0.28 4.93 21.89
C ASP A 71 -0.44 6.26 21.11
N ARG A 72 0.53 6.64 20.26
CA ARG A 72 0.45 7.86 19.42
C ARG A 72 -0.32 7.62 18.12
N ASP A 73 -0.17 6.44 17.52
CA ASP A 73 -0.86 6.00 16.30
C ASP A 73 -2.38 5.97 16.49
N LEU A 74 -2.82 5.56 17.69
CA LEU A 74 -4.22 5.61 18.09
C LEU A 74 -4.86 6.98 17.91
N ALA A 75 -4.12 8.08 18.13
CA ALA A 75 -4.66 9.41 17.92
C ALA A 75 -5.05 9.64 16.45
N LEU A 76 -4.22 9.15 15.52
CA LEU A 76 -4.50 9.25 14.09
C LEU A 76 -5.73 8.42 13.71
N HIS A 77 -5.81 7.17 14.18
CA HIS A 77 -6.92 6.28 13.88
C HIS A 77 -8.25 6.78 14.47
N ILE A 78 -8.25 7.33 15.69
CA ILE A 78 -9.44 7.94 16.30
C ILE A 78 -9.90 9.14 15.47
N LEU A 79 -8.99 10.05 15.10
CA LEU A 79 -9.34 11.22 14.30
C LEU A 79 -9.85 10.85 12.91
N ARG A 80 -9.26 9.83 12.27
CA ARG A 80 -9.72 9.29 10.98
C ARG A 80 -11.14 8.77 11.11
N THR A 81 -11.35 7.88 12.08
CA THR A 81 -12.65 7.25 12.33
C THR A 81 -13.74 8.30 12.55
N GLN A 82 -13.47 9.32 13.36
CA GLN A 82 -14.41 10.40 13.61
C GLN A 82 -14.72 11.23 12.36
N ALA A 83 -13.70 11.53 11.54
CA ALA A 83 -13.85 12.28 10.30
C ALA A 83 -14.73 11.52 9.29
N LEU A 84 -14.40 10.24 9.04
CA LEU A 84 -15.15 9.38 8.14
C LEU A 84 -16.61 9.21 8.60
N GLN A 85 -16.85 9.01 9.90
CA GLN A 85 -18.19 8.93 10.47
C GLN A 85 -18.97 10.25 10.37
N SER A 86 -18.28 11.38 10.28
CA SER A 86 -18.88 12.70 10.09
C SER A 86 -19.13 13.05 8.61
N GLY A 87 -18.73 12.17 7.69
CA GLY A 87 -18.93 12.31 6.25
C GLY A 87 -17.74 12.88 5.48
N ASP A 88 -16.58 13.10 6.13
CA ASP A 88 -15.34 13.43 5.41
C ASP A 88 -14.90 12.24 4.54
N SER A 89 -14.30 12.51 3.38
CA SER A 89 -13.63 11.47 2.58
C SER A 89 -12.27 11.08 3.18
N LEU A 90 -11.74 9.92 2.77
CA LEU A 90 -10.39 9.50 3.15
C LEU A 90 -9.33 10.45 2.59
N SER A 91 -9.55 10.96 1.37
CA SER A 91 -8.72 11.98 0.72
C SER A 91 -8.69 13.28 1.51
N ASP A 92 -9.85 13.79 1.95
CA ASP A 92 -9.94 15.03 2.74
C ASP A 92 -9.22 14.89 4.08
N PHE A 93 -9.44 13.76 4.76
CA PHE A 93 -8.76 13.45 6.01
C PHE A 93 -7.24 13.38 5.80
N THR A 94 -6.79 12.63 4.80
CA THR A 94 -5.37 12.45 4.45
C THR A 94 -4.73 13.80 4.19
N HIS A 95 -5.32 14.63 3.34
CA HIS A 95 -4.84 15.97 3.03
C HIS A 95 -4.74 16.86 4.27
N ARG A 96 -5.74 16.81 5.15
CA ARG A 96 -5.72 17.60 6.39
C ARG A 96 -4.57 17.19 7.30
N ILE A 97 -4.36 15.88 7.49
CA ILE A 97 -3.30 15.37 8.37
C ILE A 97 -1.91 15.63 7.79
N THR A 98 -1.71 15.40 6.49
CA THR A 98 -0.40 15.64 5.86
C THR A 98 0.01 17.11 5.96
N ASN A 99 -0.92 18.04 5.72
CA ASN A 99 -0.69 19.48 5.91
C ASN A 99 -0.35 19.85 7.36
N GLN A 100 -1.07 19.27 8.34
CA GLN A 100 -0.79 19.51 9.76
C GLN A 100 0.59 19.03 10.19
N LEU A 101 1.12 18.01 9.51
CA LEU A 101 2.47 17.48 9.71
C LEU A 101 3.54 18.21 8.88
N GLY A 102 3.17 19.24 8.11
CA GLY A 102 4.09 20.01 7.27
C GLY A 102 4.58 19.26 6.04
N ILE A 103 3.87 18.20 5.62
CA ILE A 103 4.15 17.48 4.38
C ILE A 103 3.58 18.29 3.22
N THR A 104 4.44 18.70 2.29
CA THR A 104 4.04 19.48 1.12
C THR A 104 3.70 18.57 -0.07
N THR A 105 4.31 17.38 -0.14
CA THR A 105 3.97 16.33 -1.12
C THR A 105 2.50 15.96 -1.05
N ARG A 106 1.84 15.91 -2.22
CA ARG A 106 0.44 15.51 -2.34
C ARG A 106 0.35 14.00 -2.14
N VAL A 107 -0.39 13.57 -1.12
CA VAL A 107 -0.68 12.16 -0.86
C VAL A 107 -2.17 11.94 -1.00
N VAL A 108 -2.57 10.98 -1.82
CA VAL A 108 -3.97 10.60 -2.04
C VAL A 108 -4.12 9.08 -1.89
N PRO A 109 -5.26 8.58 -1.38
CA PRO A 109 -5.60 7.18 -1.56
C PRO A 109 -5.84 6.88 -3.04
N MET A 110 -5.70 5.62 -3.44
CA MET A 110 -6.08 5.19 -4.79
C MET A 110 -7.58 5.37 -5.06
N SER A 111 -8.42 5.36 -4.01
CA SER A 111 -9.87 5.57 -4.04
C SER A 111 -10.37 6.03 -2.66
N ASP A 112 -11.43 6.83 -2.64
CA ASP A 112 -12.21 7.08 -1.40
C ASP A 112 -13.24 5.97 -1.12
N ASP A 113 -13.51 5.11 -2.11
CA ASP A 113 -14.40 3.98 -1.96
C ASP A 113 -13.67 2.81 -1.27
N THR A 114 -14.41 1.99 -0.52
CA THR A 114 -13.81 0.86 0.21
C THR A 114 -13.40 -0.25 -0.75
N VAL A 115 -12.11 -0.62 -0.68
CA VAL A 115 -11.55 -1.81 -1.33
C VAL A 115 -10.84 -2.65 -0.26
N ARG A 116 -11.03 -3.98 -0.28
CA ARG A 116 -10.42 -4.90 0.70
C ARG A 116 -9.75 -6.07 0.00
N THR A 117 -8.46 -6.26 0.27
CA THR A 117 -7.69 -7.40 -0.22
C THR A 117 -8.05 -8.66 0.58
N ILE A 118 -8.52 -9.68 -0.12
CA ILE A 118 -8.77 -11.02 0.38
C ILE A 118 -7.73 -11.96 -0.22
N VAL A 119 -7.10 -12.76 0.64
CA VAL A 119 -6.11 -13.76 0.29
C VAL A 119 -6.78 -15.12 0.28
N HIS A 120 -6.80 -15.79 -0.88
CA HIS A 120 -7.28 -17.16 -1.00
C HIS A 120 -6.19 -18.12 -0.54
N THR A 121 -6.56 -19.07 0.31
CA THR A 121 -5.65 -20.10 0.85
C THR A 121 -6.37 -21.44 0.92
N GLU A 122 -5.61 -22.54 0.98
CA GLU A 122 -6.16 -23.89 1.20
C GLU A 122 -7.03 -23.99 2.48
N GLN A 123 -6.79 -23.12 3.46
CA GLN A 123 -7.49 -23.08 4.75
C GLN A 123 -8.75 -22.20 4.72
N GLY A 124 -9.03 -21.58 3.57
CA GLY A 124 -10.12 -20.62 3.36
C GLY A 124 -9.62 -19.20 3.11
N ASP A 125 -10.56 -18.30 2.84
CA ASP A 125 -10.28 -16.91 2.53
C ASP A 125 -9.96 -16.10 3.79
N LEU A 126 -8.91 -15.28 3.72
CA LEU A 126 -8.45 -14.44 4.81
C LEU A 126 -8.39 -12.98 4.39
N ALA A 127 -8.86 -12.07 5.24
CA ALA A 127 -8.55 -10.65 5.08
C ALA A 127 -7.04 -10.44 5.17
N PHE A 128 -6.50 -9.51 4.38
CA PHE A 128 -5.05 -9.36 4.23
C PHE A 128 -4.30 -9.18 5.55
N GLN A 129 -4.80 -8.36 6.48
CA GLN A 129 -4.12 -8.15 7.78
C GLN A 129 -4.15 -9.39 8.69
N ASN A 130 -5.18 -10.24 8.58
CA ASN A 130 -5.19 -11.52 9.28
C ASN A 130 -4.14 -12.46 8.70
N TYR A 131 -4.04 -12.55 7.38
CA TYR A 131 -2.99 -13.32 6.72
C TYR A 131 -1.58 -12.78 7.06
N PHE A 132 -1.40 -11.46 6.95
CA PHE A 132 -0.08 -10.81 7.01
C PHE A 132 0.45 -10.70 8.45
N VAL A 133 -0.38 -10.23 9.39
CA VAL A 133 0.05 -9.93 10.77
C VAL A 133 -0.28 -11.07 11.73
N ARG A 134 -1.55 -11.49 11.79
CA ARG A 134 -1.99 -12.53 12.75
C ARG A 134 -1.34 -13.87 12.43
N ASP A 135 -1.42 -14.29 11.17
CA ASP A 135 -0.98 -15.60 10.71
C ASP A 135 0.43 -15.55 10.09
N LYS A 136 1.09 -14.38 10.11
CA LYS A 136 2.49 -14.17 9.72
C LYS A 136 2.85 -14.70 8.33
N CYS A 137 1.91 -14.60 7.39
CA CYS A 137 2.02 -15.14 6.05
C CYS A 137 2.25 -16.66 6.02
N GLU A 138 1.96 -17.43 7.09
CA GLU A 138 2.20 -18.87 7.12
C GLU A 138 1.30 -19.66 6.15
N PRO A 139 0.00 -19.37 6.00
CA PRO A 139 -0.84 -20.03 5.00
C PRO A 139 -0.27 -19.87 3.58
N ALA A 140 -0.42 -20.89 2.74
CA ALA A 140 -0.03 -20.80 1.33
C ALA A 140 -1.07 -20.01 0.54
N VAL A 141 -0.61 -19.09 -0.31
CA VAL A 141 -1.50 -18.29 -1.16
C VAL A 141 -1.84 -19.03 -2.44
N GLU A 142 -3.12 -19.07 -2.79
CA GLU A 142 -3.65 -19.60 -4.06
C GLU A 142 -4.11 -18.48 -5.01
N GLY A 143 -4.36 -17.28 -4.48
CA GLY A 143 -4.81 -16.14 -5.26
C GLY A 143 -5.28 -14.98 -4.38
N PHE A 144 -5.80 -13.94 -5.03
CA PHE A 144 -6.32 -12.75 -4.37
C PHE A 144 -7.63 -12.28 -5.00
N GLU A 145 -8.50 -11.71 -4.18
CA GLU A 145 -9.69 -10.97 -4.58
C GLU A 145 -9.67 -9.57 -3.95
N PHE A 146 -10.16 -8.56 -4.68
CA PHE A 146 -10.26 -7.19 -4.18
C PHE A 146 -11.74 -6.82 -4.06
N LEU A 147 -12.31 -7.03 -2.88
CA LEU A 147 -13.73 -6.75 -2.64
C LEU A 147 -13.99 -5.25 -2.77
N GLY A 148 -15.02 -4.88 -3.53
CA GLY A 148 -15.43 -3.49 -3.78
C GLY A 148 -14.79 -2.85 -5.02
N LEU A 149 -13.75 -3.47 -5.59
CA LEU A 149 -12.98 -2.92 -6.71
C LEU A 149 -13.85 -2.59 -7.95
N GLU A 150 -14.80 -3.46 -8.29
CA GLU A 150 -15.71 -3.30 -9.44
C GLU A 150 -16.56 -2.01 -9.40
N THR A 151 -16.80 -1.49 -8.20
CA THR A 151 -17.60 -0.28 -7.96
C THR A 151 -16.78 0.92 -7.52
N ALA A 152 -15.53 0.69 -7.09
CA ALA A 152 -14.65 1.73 -6.60
C ALA A 152 -14.20 2.64 -7.75
N ARG A 153 -14.19 3.94 -7.49
CA ARG A 153 -13.72 4.94 -8.44
C ARG A 153 -12.31 5.37 -8.09
N PRO A 154 -11.39 5.45 -9.05
CA PRO A 154 -10.08 6.01 -8.77
C PRO A 154 -10.20 7.47 -8.29
N GLN A 155 -9.32 7.85 -7.37
CA GLN A 155 -9.30 9.20 -6.81
C GLN A 155 -9.07 10.24 -7.92
N THR A 156 -9.72 11.40 -7.81
CA THR A 156 -9.74 12.41 -8.87
C THR A 156 -8.36 12.96 -9.20
N ASP A 157 -7.58 13.43 -8.22
CA ASP A 157 -6.23 13.94 -8.41
C ASP A 157 -5.29 12.87 -8.98
N PHE A 158 -5.49 11.58 -8.65
CA PHE A 158 -4.76 10.49 -9.27
C PHE A 158 -4.99 10.47 -10.79
N MET A 159 -6.25 10.44 -11.23
CA MET A 159 -6.58 10.41 -12.65
C MET A 159 -6.20 11.72 -13.38
N GLU A 160 -6.37 12.87 -12.74
CA GLU A 160 -5.92 14.17 -13.25
C GLU A 160 -4.40 14.20 -13.40
N GLY A 161 -3.67 13.64 -12.42
CA GLY A 161 -2.22 13.51 -12.47
C GLY A 161 -1.74 12.72 -13.69
N LEU A 162 -2.40 11.59 -14.01
CA LEU A 162 -2.06 10.76 -15.17
C LEU A 162 -2.29 11.45 -16.53
N THR A 163 -3.23 12.39 -16.59
CA THR A 163 -3.54 13.13 -17.83
C THR A 163 -2.82 14.48 -17.93
N ASN A 164 -2.09 14.87 -16.89
CA ASN A 164 -1.41 16.15 -16.83
C ASN A 164 -0.22 16.18 -17.81
N SER A 165 -0.23 17.14 -18.74
CA SER A 165 0.86 17.33 -19.71
C SER A 165 2.23 17.66 -19.10
N ALA A 166 2.27 18.08 -17.84
CA ALA A 166 3.51 18.35 -17.10
C ALA A 166 4.07 17.10 -16.37
N LEU A 167 3.33 15.99 -16.36
CA LEU A 167 3.78 14.73 -15.78
C LEU A 167 5.06 14.27 -16.48
N GLN A 168 6.12 14.01 -15.71
CA GLN A 168 7.43 13.64 -16.26
C GLN A 168 7.69 12.14 -16.25
N ALA A 169 7.12 11.41 -15.30
CA ALA A 169 7.19 9.96 -15.20
C ALA A 169 6.12 9.44 -14.24
N VAL A 170 5.67 8.20 -14.45
CA VAL A 170 4.96 7.41 -13.44
C VAL A 170 5.92 6.37 -12.91
N ILE A 171 6.11 6.34 -11.59
CA ILE A 171 6.98 5.36 -10.94
C ILE A 171 6.14 4.35 -10.16
N ILE A 172 6.13 3.10 -10.62
CA ILE A 172 5.63 1.97 -9.84
C ILE A 172 6.75 1.58 -8.86
N THR A 173 6.48 1.79 -7.57
CA THR A 173 7.45 1.56 -6.49
C THR A 173 7.79 0.08 -6.34
N PRO A 174 8.94 -0.27 -5.74
CA PRO A 174 9.35 -1.66 -5.50
C PRO A 174 8.57 -2.29 -4.34
N SER A 175 7.24 -2.25 -4.43
CA SER A 175 6.27 -2.84 -3.50
C SER A 175 5.81 -4.21 -4.00
N ASN A 176 4.99 -4.92 -3.21
CA ASN A 176 4.47 -6.21 -3.63
C ASN A 176 3.53 -6.05 -4.86
N PRO A 177 3.79 -6.73 -5.99
CA PRO A 177 2.99 -6.56 -7.19
C PRO A 177 1.52 -6.93 -6.96
N PHE A 178 1.24 -7.96 -6.16
CA PHE A 178 -0.11 -8.54 -6.07
C PHE A 178 -1.03 -7.83 -5.08
N VAL A 179 -0.49 -7.37 -3.94
CA VAL A 179 -1.33 -6.82 -2.85
C VAL A 179 -1.13 -5.33 -2.62
N SER A 180 -0.06 -4.74 -3.17
CA SER A 180 0.21 -3.30 -3.03
C SER A 180 -0.02 -2.55 -4.34
N ILE A 181 0.33 -3.11 -5.49
CA ILE A 181 0.26 -2.40 -6.78
C ILE A 181 -0.99 -2.80 -7.59
N ASP A 182 -1.28 -4.10 -7.70
CA ASP A 182 -2.46 -4.60 -8.41
C ASP A 182 -3.80 -3.97 -7.97
N PRO A 183 -4.08 -3.73 -6.67
CA PRO A 183 -5.32 -3.05 -6.29
C PRO A 183 -5.46 -1.67 -6.94
N ILE A 184 -4.34 -0.95 -7.11
CA ILE A 184 -4.32 0.38 -7.74
C ILE A 184 -4.53 0.22 -9.25
N LEU A 185 -3.78 -0.68 -9.89
CA LEU A 185 -3.80 -0.84 -11.36
C LEU A 185 -5.12 -1.40 -11.89
N LYS A 186 -5.80 -2.22 -11.07
CA LYS A 186 -7.07 -2.87 -11.42
C LYS A 186 -8.30 -1.99 -11.17
N LEU A 187 -8.15 -0.79 -10.59
CA LEU A 187 -9.22 0.20 -10.55
C LEU A 187 -9.63 0.61 -11.97
N SER A 188 -10.94 0.78 -12.16
CA SER A 188 -11.53 1.06 -13.46
C SER A 188 -10.91 2.31 -14.12
N GLY A 189 -10.35 2.14 -15.32
CA GLY A 189 -9.76 3.21 -16.12
C GLY A 189 -8.30 3.54 -15.80
N VAL A 190 -7.71 3.01 -14.73
CA VAL A 190 -6.33 3.34 -14.32
C VAL A 190 -5.31 2.79 -15.31
N SER A 191 -5.43 1.52 -15.69
CA SER A 191 -4.51 0.89 -16.65
C SER A 191 -4.58 1.56 -18.03
N GLU A 192 -5.77 1.97 -18.47
CA GLU A 192 -5.96 2.70 -19.72
C GLU A 192 -5.34 4.10 -19.65
N ALA A 193 -5.53 4.82 -18.54
CA ALA A 193 -4.96 6.14 -18.33
C ALA A 193 -3.42 6.10 -18.29
N LEU A 194 -2.84 5.08 -17.65
CA LEU A 194 -1.39 4.86 -17.63
C LEU A 194 -0.84 4.63 -19.05
N ARG A 195 -1.48 3.79 -19.86
CA ARG A 195 -1.07 3.54 -21.25
C ARG A 195 -1.25 4.75 -22.16
N ALA A 196 -2.21 5.61 -21.85
CA ALA A 196 -2.46 6.84 -22.58
C ALA A 196 -1.58 8.01 -22.12
N ALA A 197 -0.91 7.89 -20.97
CA ALA A 197 -0.04 8.92 -20.44
C ALA A 197 1.12 9.18 -21.42
N THR A 198 1.46 10.45 -21.58
CA THR A 198 2.61 10.83 -22.42
C THR A 198 3.95 10.66 -21.69
N ALA A 199 3.89 10.55 -20.37
CA ALA A 199 5.03 10.30 -19.51
C ALA A 199 5.34 8.79 -19.43
N PRO A 200 6.62 8.38 -19.37
CA PRO A 200 6.98 6.98 -19.26
C PRO A 200 6.48 6.36 -17.96
N VAL A 201 5.95 5.14 -18.04
CA VAL A 201 5.63 4.29 -16.89
C VAL A 201 6.81 3.37 -16.60
N ILE A 202 7.43 3.58 -15.44
CA ILE A 202 8.65 2.87 -15.04
C ILE A 202 8.38 2.12 -13.74
N ALA A 203 8.63 0.82 -13.72
CA ALA A 203 8.60 0.04 -12.49
C ALA A 203 10.01 -0.23 -11.96
N VAL A 204 10.14 -0.27 -10.63
CA VAL A 204 11.35 -0.70 -9.93
C VAL A 204 11.08 -2.07 -9.32
N SER A 205 11.97 -3.03 -9.56
CA SER A 205 11.77 -4.40 -9.06
C SER A 205 11.81 -4.46 -7.53
N PRO A 206 10.85 -5.15 -6.88
CA PRO A 206 10.92 -5.49 -5.46
C PRO A 206 11.80 -6.71 -5.17
N ILE A 207 12.27 -7.42 -6.22
CA ILE A 207 13.06 -8.64 -6.13
C ILE A 207 14.53 -8.33 -6.40
N VAL A 208 15.40 -8.79 -5.51
CA VAL A 208 16.85 -8.70 -5.61
C VAL A 208 17.45 -10.09 -5.40
N ALA A 209 18.16 -10.63 -6.39
CA ALA A 209 18.80 -11.95 -6.33
C ALA A 209 17.82 -13.08 -5.92
N GLY A 210 16.58 -12.99 -6.39
CA GLY A 210 15.50 -13.94 -6.10
C GLY A 210 14.85 -13.81 -4.72
N MET A 211 15.21 -12.78 -3.96
CA MET A 211 14.63 -12.45 -2.66
C MET A 211 13.83 -11.16 -2.74
N ALA A 212 12.71 -11.07 -2.03
CA ALA A 212 12.03 -9.79 -1.83
C ALA A 212 12.79 -8.97 -0.77
N ILE A 213 12.99 -7.67 -1.01
CA ILE A 213 13.67 -6.78 -0.05
C ILE A 213 12.85 -6.68 1.25
N LYS A 214 11.52 -6.60 1.11
CA LYS A 214 10.56 -6.56 2.23
C LYS A 214 9.30 -7.34 1.89
N GLY A 215 8.66 -7.88 2.92
CA GLY A 215 7.35 -8.51 2.81
C GLY A 215 7.34 -9.85 2.06
N PRO A 216 6.15 -10.38 1.75
CA PRO A 216 5.98 -11.76 1.33
C PRO A 216 6.02 -11.96 -0.19
N ALA A 217 6.47 -10.97 -0.98
CA ALA A 217 6.36 -11.02 -2.44
C ALA A 217 7.02 -12.27 -3.05
N ALA A 218 8.26 -12.58 -2.68
CA ALA A 218 8.95 -13.78 -3.18
C ALA A 218 8.31 -15.11 -2.72
N LYS A 219 7.64 -15.11 -1.55
CA LYS A 219 6.87 -16.28 -1.10
C LYS A 219 5.63 -16.44 -1.98
N MET A 220 4.84 -15.37 -2.14
CA MET A 220 3.62 -15.37 -2.93
C MET A 220 3.89 -15.75 -4.39
N MET A 221 4.98 -15.24 -4.99
CA MET A 221 5.40 -15.62 -6.33
C MET A 221 5.62 -17.13 -6.43
N ALA A 222 6.42 -17.72 -5.52
CA ALA A 222 6.67 -19.16 -5.51
C ALA A 222 5.40 -20.00 -5.33
N GLU A 223 4.49 -19.58 -4.45
CA GLU A 223 3.22 -20.29 -4.18
C GLU A 223 2.24 -20.20 -5.35
N LEU A 224 2.26 -19.09 -6.09
CA LEU A 224 1.51 -18.90 -7.33
C LEU A 224 2.17 -19.55 -8.55
N GLY A 225 3.27 -20.30 -8.36
CA GLY A 225 4.00 -20.97 -9.44
C GLY A 225 4.79 -20.02 -10.35
N MET A 226 5.05 -18.80 -9.91
CA MET A 226 5.85 -17.80 -10.63
C MET A 226 7.33 -17.90 -10.23
N PRO A 227 8.28 -17.78 -11.17
CA PRO A 227 9.69 -17.70 -10.83
C PRO A 227 9.98 -16.46 -9.97
N ASN A 228 10.76 -16.62 -8.90
CA ASN A 228 11.21 -15.51 -8.06
C ASN A 228 12.32 -14.72 -8.76
N THR A 229 11.96 -13.97 -9.79
CA THR A 229 12.91 -13.18 -10.59
C THR A 229 12.37 -11.78 -10.83
N ALA A 230 13.27 -10.83 -11.09
CA ALA A 230 12.89 -9.48 -11.46
C ALA A 230 12.18 -9.49 -12.83
N LEU A 231 12.60 -10.39 -13.73
CA LEU A 231 11.93 -10.62 -15.02
C LEU A 231 10.46 -11.02 -14.85
N SER A 232 10.13 -11.96 -13.96
CA SER A 232 8.74 -12.37 -13.75
C SER A 232 7.86 -11.25 -13.19
N VAL A 233 8.43 -10.31 -12.44
CA VAL A 233 7.71 -9.08 -12.04
C VAL A 233 7.50 -8.14 -13.23
N ALA A 234 8.49 -7.98 -14.11
CA ALA A 234 8.33 -7.19 -15.33
C ALA A 234 7.26 -7.80 -16.26
N GLU A 235 7.26 -9.13 -16.41
CA GLU A 235 6.25 -9.88 -17.18
C GLU A 235 4.85 -9.75 -16.59
N HIS A 236 4.72 -9.68 -15.25
CA HIS A 236 3.45 -9.44 -14.56
C HIS A 236 2.83 -8.09 -14.95
N TYR A 237 3.64 -7.03 -15.02
CA TYR A 237 3.17 -5.72 -15.49
C TYR A 237 3.03 -5.63 -17.01
N GLY A 238 3.81 -6.43 -17.75
CA GLY A 238 3.69 -6.61 -19.18
C GLY A 238 3.87 -5.33 -19.98
N ASP A 239 2.96 -5.11 -20.92
CA ASP A 239 2.97 -3.98 -21.87
C ASP A 239 2.49 -2.66 -21.25
N LEU A 240 2.27 -2.62 -19.94
CA LEU A 240 2.06 -1.36 -19.20
C LEU A 240 3.35 -0.55 -19.07
N LEU A 241 4.52 -1.20 -19.09
CA LEU A 241 5.79 -0.56 -18.76
C LEU A 241 6.53 -0.06 -19.99
N ASP A 242 7.02 1.18 -19.93
CA ASP A 242 8.02 1.73 -20.84
C ASP A 242 9.45 1.45 -20.37
N GLY A 243 9.62 1.23 -19.07
CA GLY A 243 10.91 0.96 -18.45
C GLY A 243 10.79 0.07 -17.22
N PHE A 244 11.86 -0.68 -16.96
CA PHE A 244 11.97 -1.53 -15.77
C PHE A 244 13.37 -1.42 -15.17
N VAL A 245 13.45 -1.12 -13.88
CA VAL A 245 14.69 -0.98 -13.13
C VAL A 245 14.85 -2.20 -12.23
N LEU A 246 16.00 -2.88 -12.34
CA LEU A 246 16.35 -4.04 -11.53
C LEU A 246 17.74 -3.85 -10.90
N ASP A 247 18.00 -4.57 -9.80
CA ASP A 247 19.29 -4.50 -9.11
C ASP A 247 20.42 -5.07 -9.98
N THR A 248 21.62 -4.51 -9.86
CA THR A 248 22.77 -4.97 -10.65
C THR A 248 23.11 -6.46 -10.49
N ASN A 249 22.74 -7.07 -9.36
CA ASN A 249 22.91 -8.51 -9.12
C ASN A 249 22.01 -9.37 -10.04
N ASP A 250 20.94 -8.80 -10.58
CA ASP A 250 19.95 -9.46 -11.42
C ASP A 250 20.18 -9.24 -12.92
N ARG A 251 21.33 -8.67 -13.29
CA ARG A 251 21.66 -8.34 -14.68
C ARG A 251 21.70 -9.56 -15.62
N ILE A 252 21.88 -10.76 -15.07
CA ILE A 252 21.84 -12.03 -15.80
C ILE A 252 20.76 -12.90 -15.14
N GLN A 253 19.51 -12.65 -15.52
CA GLN A 253 18.39 -13.55 -15.26
C GLN A 253 18.00 -14.22 -16.59
N LYS A 254 17.74 -15.53 -16.55
CA LYS A 254 17.29 -16.32 -17.70
C LYS A 254 15.83 -16.69 -17.54
#